data_AF-A0A7C9FNJ3-F1
#
_entry.id   AF-A0A7C9FNJ3-F1
#
_cell.length_a   1.000
_cell.length_b   1.000
_cell.length_c   1.000
_cell.angle_alpha   90.00
_cell.angle_beta   90.00
_cell.angle_gamma   90.00
#
_symmetry.space_group_name_H-M   'P 1'
#
loop_
_entity.id
_entity.type
_entity.pdbx_description
1 polymer ?
#
loop_
_entity_poly.entity_id
_entity_poly.type
_entity_poly.pdbx_seq_one_letter_code
_entity_poly.pdbx_strand_id
1 'polypeptide(L)'
;MNQEQFDRIESYLQNTLSEAEKRSIEADLQSDDNLRAEMEIQQKLRLGLRALAIEKQLLNARERANKRSEISFARKINPFQIWSIAASIVLVLGLGWWIWQTNTTSESSHLATLAEQEMTDAQYKSIPLDSLQKLIKTADLRNAREKAEWYIALTYLKNGKKKQAKDLLTRISKTPRHTYSQKAKKLLKEGFK
;
A
#
# COMPACT_ATOMS: atom_id res chain seq x y z
N MET A 1 -16.99 14.79 -8.41
CA MET A 1 -16.04 15.10 -7.34
C MET A 1 -14.74 15.61 -7.95
N ASN A 2 -14.20 16.71 -7.43
CA ASN A 2 -12.86 17.19 -7.78
C ASN A 2 -11.82 16.70 -6.76
N GLN A 3 -10.53 16.87 -7.06
CA GLN A 3 -9.46 16.41 -6.16
C GLN A 3 -9.49 17.10 -4.79
N GLU A 4 -9.89 18.38 -4.75
CA GLU A 4 -9.92 19.18 -3.53
C GLU A 4 -11.00 18.70 -2.53
N GLN A 5 -12.20 18.40 -3.02
CA GLN A 5 -13.28 17.80 -2.22
C GLN A 5 -12.85 16.45 -1.66
N PHE A 6 -12.16 15.65 -2.48
CA PHE A 6 -11.62 14.37 -2.05
C PHE A 6 -10.57 14.53 -0.92
N ASP A 7 -9.59 15.41 -1.12
CA ASP A 7 -8.52 15.67 -0.16
C ASP A 7 -9.08 16.26 1.16
N ARG A 8 -10.14 17.08 1.09
CA ARG A 8 -10.85 17.64 2.25
C ARG A 8 -11.61 16.56 3.05
N ILE A 9 -12.30 15.64 2.38
CA ILE A 9 -12.94 14.49 3.05
C ILE A 9 -11.88 13.60 3.72
N GLU A 10 -10.78 13.28 3.03
CA GLU A 10 -9.73 12.46 3.62
C GLU A 10 -9.12 13.13 4.86
N SER A 11 -8.87 14.43 4.81
CA SER A 11 -8.35 15.19 5.95
C SER A 11 -9.33 15.19 7.13
N TYR A 12 -10.63 15.32 6.86
CA TYR A 12 -11.68 15.19 7.88
C TYR A 12 -11.66 13.79 8.52
N LEU A 13 -11.61 12.74 7.70
CA LEU A 13 -11.60 11.36 8.17
C LEU A 13 -10.27 10.98 8.87
N GLN A 14 -9.20 11.74 8.66
CA GLN A 14 -7.91 11.60 9.34
C GLN A 14 -7.82 12.47 10.60
N ASN A 15 -8.85 13.29 10.88
CA ASN A 15 -8.89 14.25 11.97
C ASN A 15 -7.71 15.23 11.95
N THR A 16 -7.31 15.68 10.75
CA THR A 16 -6.21 16.63 10.51
C THR A 16 -6.71 18.04 10.18
N LEU A 17 -8.01 18.22 9.99
CA LEU A 17 -8.62 19.55 9.76
C LEU A 17 -8.65 20.39 11.03
N SER A 18 -8.55 21.71 10.87
CA SER A 18 -8.83 22.65 11.95
C SER A 18 -10.31 22.65 12.35
N GLU A 19 -10.63 23.11 13.56
CA GLU A 19 -12.02 23.17 14.05
C GLU A 19 -12.95 24.02 13.16
N ALA A 20 -12.42 25.08 12.54
CA ALA A 20 -13.19 25.90 11.60
C ALA A 20 -13.52 25.13 10.31
N GLU A 21 -12.53 24.42 9.75
CA GLU A 21 -12.71 23.61 8.55
C GLU A 21 -13.62 22.41 8.82
N LYS A 22 -13.50 21.81 10.01
CA LYS A 22 -14.36 20.72 10.46
C LYS A 22 -15.83 21.12 10.52
N ARG A 23 -16.15 22.28 11.09
CA ARG A 23 -17.52 22.80 11.11
C ARG A 23 -18.04 23.09 9.70
N SER A 24 -17.19 23.61 8.82
CA SER A 24 -17.59 23.89 7.44
C SER A 24 -17.94 22.61 6.68
N ILE A 25 -17.16 21.53 6.81
CA ILE A 25 -17.46 20.27 6.12
C ILE A 25 -18.67 19.57 6.74
N GLU A 26 -18.85 19.64 8.06
CA GLU A 26 -20.04 19.11 8.73
C GLU A 26 -21.32 19.82 8.28
N ALA A 27 -21.28 21.14 8.08
CA ALA A 27 -22.38 21.90 7.50
C ALA A 27 -22.65 21.47 6.04
N ASP A 28 -21.60 21.35 5.22
CA ASP A 28 -21.74 20.91 3.83
C ASP A 28 -22.35 19.50 3.74
N LEU A 29 -21.96 18.58 4.64
CA LEU A 29 -22.48 17.21 4.72
C LEU A 29 -23.96 17.13 5.12
N GLN A 30 -24.51 18.18 5.75
CA GLN A 30 -25.94 18.26 6.05
C GLN A 30 -26.76 18.69 4.83
N SER A 31 -26.18 19.55 3.98
CA SER A 31 -26.86 20.14 2.82
C SER A 31 -26.63 19.40 1.50
N ASP A 32 -25.49 18.70 1.35
CA ASP A 32 -25.07 18.07 0.10
C ASP A 32 -25.15 16.53 0.19
N ASP A 33 -26.20 15.97 -0.41
CA ASP A 33 -26.43 14.53 -0.49
C ASP A 33 -25.31 13.79 -1.25
N ASN A 34 -24.72 14.42 -2.27
CA ASN A 34 -23.64 13.80 -3.04
C ASN A 34 -22.36 13.72 -2.20
N LEU A 35 -22.07 14.77 -1.42
CA LEU A 35 -20.91 14.80 -0.53
C LEU A 35 -21.03 13.75 0.58
N ARG A 36 -22.24 13.60 1.14
CA ARG A 36 -22.52 12.57 2.16
C ARG A 36 -22.38 11.15 1.61
N ALA A 37 -22.93 10.88 0.43
CA ALA A 37 -22.79 9.59 -0.23
C ALA A 37 -21.30 9.28 -0.48
N GLU A 38 -20.52 10.26 -0.92
CA GLU A 38 -19.08 10.08 -1.12
C GLU A 38 -18.33 9.79 0.19
N MET A 39 -18.63 10.51 1.26
CA MET A 39 -18.05 10.24 2.58
C MET A 39 -18.35 8.81 3.04
N GLU A 40 -19.61 8.37 2.88
CA GLU A 40 -20.02 7.01 3.23
C GLU A 40 -19.24 5.96 2.44
N ILE A 41 -19.03 6.20 1.14
CA ILE A 41 -18.22 5.32 0.28
C ILE A 41 -16.80 5.22 0.81
N GLN A 42 -16.17 6.36 1.16
CA GLN A 42 -14.80 6.37 1.67
C GLN A 42 -14.68 5.70 3.04
N GLN A 43 -15.67 5.87 3.92
CA GLN A 43 -15.72 5.18 5.20
C GLN A 43 -15.89 3.66 5.03
N LYS A 44 -16.83 3.22 4.20
CA LYS A 44 -17.04 1.80 3.88
C LYS A 44 -15.79 1.18 3.27
N LEU A 45 -15.13 1.89 2.38
CA LEU A 45 -13.86 1.47 1.80
C LEU A 45 -12.78 1.29 2.88
N ARG A 46 -12.59 2.27 3.76
CA ARG A 46 -11.62 2.16 4.87
C ARG A 46 -11.95 0.99 5.80
N LEU A 47 -13.22 0.81 6.16
CA LEU A 47 -13.65 -0.30 7.01
C LEU A 47 -13.43 -1.66 6.35
N GLY A 48 -13.78 -1.81 5.08
CA GLY A 48 -13.54 -3.03 4.31
C GLY A 48 -12.05 -3.37 4.21
N LEU A 49 -11.21 -2.37 3.98
CA LEU A 49 -9.75 -2.56 3.94
C LEU A 49 -9.16 -2.94 5.30
N ARG A 50 -9.65 -2.35 6.40
CA ARG A 50 -9.28 -2.76 7.78
C ARG A 50 -9.64 -4.21 8.05
N ALA A 51 -10.86 -4.62 7.67
CA ALA A 51 -11.31 -6.00 7.84
C ALA A 51 -10.40 -6.98 7.08
N LEU A 52 -10.03 -6.66 5.83
CA LEU A 52 -9.11 -7.46 5.03
C LEU A 52 -7.69 -7.54 5.62
N ALA A 53 -7.17 -6.42 6.16
CA ALA A 53 -5.86 -6.39 6.81
C ALA A 53 -5.84 -7.27 8.08
N ILE A 54 -6.89 -7.18 8.90
CA ILE A 54 -7.05 -8.02 10.10
C ILE A 54 -7.17 -9.49 9.71
N GLU A 55 -7.98 -9.81 8.70
CA GLU A 55 -8.13 -11.18 8.19
C GLU A 55 -6.77 -11.77 7.78
N LYS A 56 -5.95 -11.00 7.07
CA LYS A 56 -4.61 -11.46 6.68
C LYS A 56 -3.69 -11.68 7.88
N GLN A 57 -3.72 -10.79 8.87
CA GLN A 57 -2.96 -10.96 10.10
C GLN A 57 -3.38 -12.23 10.84
N LEU A 58 -4.68 -12.53 10.90
CA LEU A 58 -5.21 -13.75 11.50
C LEU A 58 -4.77 -15.02 10.76
N LEU A 59 -4.82 -15.01 9.43
CA LEU A 59 -4.34 -16.15 8.62
C LEU A 59 -2.85 -16.43 8.84
N ASN A 60 -2.02 -15.38 8.83
CA ASN A 60 -0.59 -15.52 9.09
C ASN A 60 -0.31 -16.01 10.52
N ALA A 61 -1.09 -15.55 11.50
CA ALA A 61 -0.99 -16.03 12.89
C ALA A 61 -1.36 -17.52 13.02
N ARG A 62 -2.43 -17.95 12.33
CA ARG A 62 -2.82 -19.38 12.25
C ARG A 62 -1.76 -20.23 11.58
N GLU A 63 -1.17 -19.76 10.49
CA GLU A 63 -0.11 -20.49 9.78
C GLU A 63 1.14 -20.66 10.67
N ARG A 64 1.52 -19.63 11.44
CA ARG A 64 2.59 -19.72 12.44
C ARG A 64 2.27 -20.70 13.56
N ALA A 65 1.01 -20.73 14.02
CA ALA A 65 0.57 -21.69 15.02
C ALA A 65 0.64 -23.14 14.51
N ASN A 66 0.18 -23.40 13.27
CA ASN A 66 0.25 -24.72 12.65
C ASN A 66 1.69 -25.17 12.34
N LYS A 67 2.58 -24.27 11.88
CA LYS A 67 4.01 -24.61 11.67
C LYS A 67 4.73 -24.95 12.98
N ARG A 68 4.27 -24.42 14.12
CA ARG A 68 4.86 -24.70 15.44
C ARG A 68 4.46 -26.07 16.01
N SER A 69 3.38 -26.69 15.53
CA SER A 69 2.93 -28.01 15.99
C SER A 69 3.55 -29.20 15.25
N GLU A 70 4.31 -29.00 14.17
CA GLU A 70 4.97 -30.10 13.42
C GLU A 70 6.44 -30.37 13.80
N ILE A 71 6.98 -29.67 14.81
CA ILE A 71 8.38 -29.84 15.20
C ILE A 71 8.48 -30.61 16.53
N SER A 72 8.23 -31.91 16.49
CA SER A 72 8.71 -32.85 17.50
C SER A 72 10.11 -33.34 17.10
N PHE A 73 11.17 -32.74 17.65
CA PHE A 73 12.54 -33.21 17.45
C PHE A 73 12.87 -34.36 18.41
N ALA A 74 13.15 -35.54 17.85
CA ALA A 74 13.97 -36.55 18.49
C ALA A 74 14.94 -37.18 17.48
N ARG A 75 15.99 -36.43 17.10
CA ARG A 75 17.20 -37.03 16.51
C ARG A 75 18.44 -36.31 17.04
N LYS A 76 19.24 -37.02 17.84
CA LYS A 76 20.55 -36.58 18.37
C LYS A 76 21.53 -36.41 17.20
N ILE A 77 22.14 -35.24 17.06
CA ILE A 77 23.18 -34.95 16.05
C ILE A 77 24.46 -34.56 16.79
N ASN A 78 25.60 -35.06 16.32
CA ASN A 78 26.92 -34.93 16.96
C ASN A 78 27.61 -33.60 16.54
N PRO A 79 28.13 -32.78 17.47
CA PRO A 79 28.51 -31.38 17.22
C PRO A 79 29.86 -31.16 16.47
N PHE A 80 30.68 -32.21 16.27
CA PHE A 80 32.02 -32.07 15.68
C PHE A 80 32.05 -32.03 14.13
N GLN A 81 30.97 -32.39 13.43
CA GLN A 81 30.88 -32.34 11.96
C GLN A 81 30.37 -31.00 11.40
N ILE A 82 29.95 -30.07 12.26
CA ILE A 82 29.26 -28.83 11.85
C ILE A 82 30.25 -27.65 11.67
N TRP A 83 31.47 -27.75 12.20
CA TRP A 83 32.42 -26.62 12.22
C TRP A 83 33.19 -26.42 10.91
N SER A 84 33.18 -27.36 9.96
CA SER A 84 33.86 -27.22 8.66
C SER A 84 32.97 -26.67 7.53
N ILE A 85 31.66 -26.58 7.73
CA ILE A 85 30.69 -26.05 6.75
C ILE A 85 30.48 -24.53 6.94
N ALA A 86 30.74 -23.99 8.14
CA ALA A 86 30.47 -22.59 8.46
C ALA A 86 31.34 -21.59 7.67
N ALA A 87 32.61 -21.91 7.39
CA ALA A 87 33.54 -20.96 6.77
C ALA A 87 33.23 -20.66 5.29
N SER A 88 32.77 -21.65 4.51
CA SER A 88 32.40 -21.45 3.10
C SER A 88 31.05 -20.73 2.95
N ILE A 89 30.12 -20.97 3.87
CA ILE A 89 28.84 -20.26 3.93
C ILE A 89 29.07 -18.77 4.28
N VAL A 90 29.98 -18.45 5.21
CA VAL A 90 30.28 -17.05 5.57
C VAL A 90 30.90 -16.28 4.40
N LEU A 91 31.78 -16.89 3.59
CA LEU A 91 32.35 -16.23 2.41
C LEU A 91 31.33 -16.03 1.28
N VAL A 92 30.48 -17.02 1.00
CA VAL A 92 29.42 -16.89 -0.02
C VAL A 92 28.32 -15.92 0.43
N LEU A 93 27.97 -15.91 1.71
CA LEU A 93 27.04 -14.93 2.28
C LEU A 93 27.65 -13.52 2.33
N GLY A 94 28.94 -13.39 2.64
CA GLY A 94 29.65 -12.11 2.65
C GLY A 94 29.77 -11.47 1.27
N LEU A 95 30.17 -12.26 0.26
CA LEU A 95 30.23 -11.81 -1.13
C LEU A 95 28.83 -11.57 -1.71
N GLY A 96 27.86 -12.44 -1.39
CA GLY A 96 26.46 -12.27 -1.76
C GLY A 96 25.84 -11.02 -1.16
N TRP A 97 26.17 -10.69 0.10
CA TRP A 97 25.71 -9.48 0.79
C TRP A 97 26.33 -8.21 0.19
N TRP A 98 27.62 -8.24 -0.14
CA TRP A 98 28.31 -7.12 -0.81
C TRP A 98 27.74 -6.84 -2.21
N ILE A 99 27.51 -7.88 -3.01
CA ILE A 99 26.94 -7.77 -4.37
C ILE A 99 25.46 -7.38 -4.32
N TRP A 100 24.72 -7.77 -3.28
CA TRP A 100 23.36 -7.30 -3.05
C TRP A 100 23.33 -5.83 -2.64
N GLN A 101 24.30 -5.36 -1.85
CA GLN A 101 24.38 -3.97 -1.42
C GLN A 101 24.67 -3.00 -2.57
N THR A 102 25.37 -3.42 -3.63
CA THR A 102 25.65 -2.55 -4.79
C THR A 102 24.53 -2.52 -5.83
N ASN A 103 23.56 -3.46 -5.78
CA ASN A 103 22.46 -3.56 -6.75
C ASN A 103 21.09 -3.10 -6.22
N THR A 104 20.99 -2.63 -4.98
CA THR A 104 19.74 -2.04 -4.46
C THR A 104 19.65 -0.58 -4.88
N THR A 105 19.02 -0.39 -6.03
CA THR A 105 18.73 0.87 -6.72
C THR A 105 18.30 2.01 -5.77
N SER A 106 19.21 2.95 -5.52
CA SER A 106 19.01 4.17 -4.71
C SER A 106 17.94 5.14 -5.23
N GLU A 107 17.34 4.89 -6.39
CA GLU A 107 16.25 5.69 -6.97
C GLU A 107 14.84 5.20 -6.55
N SER A 108 14.73 3.93 -6.13
CA SER A 108 13.47 3.31 -5.70
C SER A 108 12.96 3.88 -4.37
N SER A 109 13.87 4.35 -3.52
CA SER A 109 13.56 4.99 -2.23
C SER A 109 12.81 6.31 -2.40
N HIS A 110 13.07 7.11 -3.43
CA HIS A 110 12.35 8.38 -3.63
C HIS A 110 10.90 8.15 -4.08
N LEU A 111 10.64 7.20 -4.97
CA LEU A 111 9.27 6.87 -5.39
C LEU A 111 8.50 6.13 -4.30
N ALA A 112 9.18 5.25 -3.57
CA ALA A 112 8.62 4.58 -2.43
C ALA A 112 8.31 5.58 -1.31
N THR A 113 9.16 6.57 -1.04
CA THR A 113 8.91 7.61 -0.03
C THR A 113 7.79 8.57 -0.44
N LEU A 114 7.70 8.97 -1.72
CA LEU A 114 6.56 9.73 -2.23
C LEU A 114 5.25 8.93 -2.14
N ALA A 115 5.28 7.64 -2.45
CA ALA A 115 4.15 6.74 -2.27
C ALA A 115 3.77 6.59 -0.78
N GLU A 116 4.77 6.46 0.10
CA GLU A 116 4.60 6.31 1.55
C GLU A 116 4.10 7.61 2.21
N GLN A 117 4.47 8.77 1.66
CA GLN A 117 3.99 10.09 2.06
C GLN A 117 2.53 10.33 1.62
N GLU A 118 2.13 9.85 0.45
CA GLU A 118 0.73 9.92 0.00
C GLU A 118 -0.16 8.85 0.68
N MET A 119 0.41 7.73 1.12
CA MET A 119 -0.24 6.72 1.97
C MET A 119 -0.21 7.13 3.46
N THR A 120 -0.73 8.32 3.79
CA THR A 120 -0.66 8.88 5.17
C THR A 120 -1.37 8.03 6.21
N ASP A 121 -2.40 7.27 5.84
CA ASP A 121 -3.07 6.35 6.74
C ASP A 121 -2.28 5.03 6.82
N ALA A 122 -1.72 4.75 8.00
CA ALA A 122 -0.90 3.57 8.31
C ALA A 122 -1.56 2.24 7.89
N GLN A 123 -2.88 2.26 7.72
CA GLN A 123 -3.70 1.14 7.29
C GLN A 123 -3.43 0.70 5.85
N TYR A 124 -3.00 1.59 4.95
CA TYR A 124 -2.75 1.24 3.54
C TYR A 124 -1.39 0.57 3.31
N LYS A 125 -0.44 0.77 4.23
CA LYS A 125 0.92 0.22 4.14
C LYS A 125 0.98 -1.30 4.21
N SER A 126 -0.06 -1.93 4.76
CA SER A 126 -0.16 -3.37 5.02
C SER A 126 -1.12 -4.11 4.09
N ILE A 127 -1.80 -3.40 3.17
CA ILE A 127 -2.81 -4.00 2.30
C ILE A 127 -2.12 -4.72 1.14
N PRO A 128 -2.33 -6.04 0.96
CA PRO A 128 -1.75 -6.76 -0.16
C PRO A 128 -2.43 -6.37 -1.49
N LEU A 129 -1.66 -6.43 -2.57
CA LEU A 129 -2.08 -6.08 -3.93
C LEU A 129 -3.38 -6.81 -4.35
N ASP A 130 -3.54 -8.07 -3.96
CA ASP A 130 -4.69 -8.90 -4.29
C ASP A 130 -6.00 -8.37 -3.67
N SER A 131 -5.92 -7.81 -2.46
CA SER A 131 -7.06 -7.19 -1.79
C SER A 131 -7.52 -5.94 -2.52
N LEU A 132 -6.58 -5.12 -3.01
CA LEU A 132 -6.91 -3.94 -3.81
C LEU A 132 -7.52 -4.32 -5.17
N GLN A 133 -7.01 -5.38 -5.81
CA GLN A 133 -7.55 -5.90 -7.06
C GLN A 133 -8.96 -6.47 -6.90
N LYS A 134 -9.23 -7.20 -5.81
CA LYS A 134 -10.57 -7.70 -5.48
C LYS A 134 -11.55 -6.53 -5.32
N LEU A 135 -11.10 -5.45 -4.68
CA LEU A 135 -11.91 -4.27 -4.46
C LEU A 135 -12.32 -3.59 -5.77
N ILE A 136 -11.43 -3.48 -6.74
CA ILE A 136 -11.76 -2.96 -8.09
C ILE A 136 -12.87 -3.79 -8.76
N LYS A 137 -12.94 -5.09 -8.50
CA LYS A 137 -13.93 -5.99 -9.11
C LYS A 137 -15.30 -5.90 -8.42
N THR A 138 -15.31 -5.69 -7.11
CA THR A 138 -16.56 -5.65 -6.31
C THR A 138 -17.10 -4.25 -6.08
N ALA A 139 -16.28 -3.21 -6.26
CA ALA A 139 -16.71 -1.83 -6.13
C ALA A 139 -17.52 -1.42 -7.36
N ASP A 140 -18.82 -1.23 -7.16
CA ASP A 140 -19.74 -0.70 -8.16
C ASP A 140 -19.53 0.81 -8.42
N LEU A 141 -18.81 1.47 -7.50
CA LEU A 141 -18.65 2.91 -7.48
C LEU A 141 -17.30 3.31 -8.09
N ARG A 142 -17.39 4.08 -9.17
CA ARG A 142 -16.26 4.63 -9.94
C ARG A 142 -15.15 5.19 -9.03
N ASN A 143 -15.50 5.96 -8.00
CA ASN A 143 -14.52 6.66 -7.16
C ASN A 143 -13.71 5.70 -6.28
N ALA A 144 -14.34 4.63 -5.77
CA ALA A 144 -13.66 3.58 -5.03
C ALA A 144 -12.71 2.78 -5.94
N ARG A 145 -13.11 2.54 -7.20
CA ARG A 145 -12.24 1.93 -8.22
C ARG A 145 -11.05 2.83 -8.55
N GLU A 146 -11.26 4.13 -8.78
CA GLU A 146 -10.19 5.10 -9.05
C GLU A 146 -9.19 5.20 -7.89
N LYS A 147 -9.68 5.15 -6.63
CA LYS A 147 -8.84 5.11 -5.41
C LYS A 147 -8.03 3.81 -5.34
N ALA A 148 -8.64 2.66 -5.62
CA ALA A 148 -7.95 1.38 -5.65
C ALA A 148 -6.88 1.31 -6.75
N GLU A 149 -7.16 1.81 -7.96
CA GLU A 149 -6.19 1.89 -9.07
C GLU A 149 -4.97 2.72 -8.69
N TRP A 150 -5.18 3.87 -8.05
CA TRP A 150 -4.11 4.71 -7.53
C TRP A 150 -3.22 3.96 -6.52
N TYR A 151 -3.81 3.31 -5.52
CA TYR A 151 -3.02 2.57 -4.52
C TYR A 151 -2.32 1.35 -5.08
N ILE A 152 -2.89 0.68 -6.10
CA ILE A 152 -2.20 -0.39 -6.82
C ILE A 152 -0.93 0.14 -7.48
N ALA A 153 -1.00 1.32 -8.12
CA ALA A 153 0.16 1.94 -8.75
C ALA A 153 1.25 2.26 -7.72
N LEU A 154 0.88 2.84 -6.57
CA LEU A 154 1.80 3.11 -5.47
C LEU A 154 2.38 1.83 -4.85
N THR A 155 1.58 0.77 -4.73
CA THR A 155 2.05 -0.55 -4.26
C THR A 155 3.06 -1.16 -5.23
N TYR A 156 2.85 -1.00 -6.54
CA TYR A 156 3.84 -1.40 -7.54
C TYR A 156 5.16 -0.64 -7.38
N LEU A 157 5.14 0.66 -7.07
CA LEU A 157 6.35 1.43 -6.78
C LEU A 157 7.08 0.88 -5.56
N LYS A 158 6.36 0.66 -4.45
CA LYS A 158 6.92 0.12 -3.20
C LYS A 158 7.56 -1.27 -3.41
N ASN A 159 6.95 -2.08 -4.26
CA ASN A 159 7.44 -3.43 -4.57
C ASN A 159 8.49 -3.47 -5.69
N GLY A 160 9.04 -2.32 -6.10
CA GLY A 160 10.08 -2.23 -7.14
C GLY A 160 9.59 -2.51 -8.57
N LYS A 161 8.28 -2.71 -8.78
CA LYS A 161 7.68 -3.02 -10.08
C LYS A 161 7.46 -1.75 -10.92
N LYS A 162 8.54 -1.00 -11.19
CA LYS A 162 8.56 0.33 -11.83
C LYS A 162 7.81 0.37 -13.17
N LYS A 163 7.98 -0.65 -14.03
CA LYS A 163 7.30 -0.74 -15.34
C LYS A 163 5.76 -0.79 -15.19
N GLN A 164 5.27 -1.68 -14.33
CA GLN A 164 3.83 -1.83 -14.07
C GLN A 164 3.24 -0.58 -13.43
N ALA A 165 3.97 0.05 -12.50
CA ALA A 165 3.58 1.33 -11.92
C ALA A 165 3.49 2.42 -12.99
N LYS A 166 4.51 2.57 -13.85
CA LYS A 166 4.53 3.57 -14.93
C LYS A 166 3.35 3.41 -15.89
N ASP A 167 3.06 2.17 -16.30
CA ASP A 167 1.97 1.87 -17.23
C ASP A 167 0.60 2.25 -16.62
N LEU A 168 0.37 1.89 -15.35
CA LEU A 168 -0.87 2.20 -14.65
C LEU A 168 -1.02 3.71 -14.36
N LEU A 169 0.04 4.38 -13.92
CA LEU A 169 0.04 5.84 -13.72
C LEU A 169 -0.18 6.60 -15.04
N THR A 170 0.36 6.09 -16.14
CA THR A 170 0.14 6.67 -17.48
C THR A 170 -1.32 6.54 -17.89
N ARG A 171 -1.97 5.42 -17.55
CA ARG A 171 -3.41 5.26 -17.75
C ARG A 171 -4.20 6.27 -16.90
N ILE A 172 -3.93 6.31 -15.59
CA ILE A 172 -4.60 7.21 -14.65
C ILE A 172 -4.47 8.69 -15.07
N SER A 173 -3.30 9.11 -15.52
CA SER A 173 -3.05 10.50 -15.97
C SER A 173 -3.77 10.88 -17.27
N LYS A 174 -4.08 9.89 -18.13
CA LYS A 174 -4.78 10.09 -19.40
C LYS A 174 -6.29 9.97 -19.28
N THR A 175 -6.81 9.31 -18.24
CA THR A 175 -8.25 9.15 -18.02
C THR A 175 -8.89 10.50 -17.64
N PRO A 176 -9.82 11.03 -18.47
CA PRO A 176 -10.51 12.27 -18.16
C PRO A 176 -11.37 12.13 -16.90
N ARG A 177 -11.36 13.16 -16.04
CA ARG A 177 -12.12 13.20 -14.77
C ARG A 177 -11.72 12.14 -13.74
N HIS A 178 -10.56 11.51 -13.86
CA HIS A 178 -10.03 10.64 -12.80
C HIS A 178 -9.54 11.48 -11.63
N THR A 179 -9.97 11.14 -10.42
CA THR A 179 -9.69 11.90 -9.18
C THR A 179 -8.18 12.10 -8.94
N TYR A 180 -7.38 11.07 -9.25
CA TYR A 180 -5.90 11.08 -9.12
C TYR A 180 -5.12 11.45 -10.38
N SER A 181 -5.79 11.93 -11.45
CA SER A 181 -5.11 12.21 -12.74
C SER A 181 -3.96 13.22 -12.60
N GLN A 182 -4.15 14.28 -11.82
CA GLN A 182 -3.13 15.31 -11.60
C GLN A 182 -1.97 14.79 -10.74
N LYS A 183 -2.28 14.06 -9.65
CA LYS A 183 -1.26 13.39 -8.82
C LYS A 183 -0.41 12.41 -9.64
N ALA A 184 -1.04 11.65 -10.54
CA ALA A 184 -0.34 10.74 -11.44
C ALA A 184 0.59 11.47 -12.44
N LYS A 185 0.14 12.59 -13.02
CA LYS A 185 1.00 13.41 -13.91
C LYS A 185 2.22 13.95 -13.18
N LYS A 186 2.03 14.47 -11.97
CA LYS A 186 3.12 14.97 -11.13
C LYS A 186 4.12 13.86 -10.82
N LEU A 187 3.63 12.72 -10.33
CA LEU A 187 4.48 11.59 -9.96
C LEU A 187 5.23 10.98 -11.15
N LEU A 188 4.61 10.95 -12.35
CA LEU A 188 5.29 10.55 -13.58
C LEU A 188 6.44 11.50 -13.96
N LYS A 189 6.26 12.80 -13.76
CA LYS A 189 7.27 13.84 -14.08
C LYS A 189 8.42 13.88 -13.09
N GLU A 190 8.14 13.68 -11.81
CA GLU A 190 9.12 13.73 -10.72
C GLU A 190 9.85 12.41 -10.54
N GLY A 191 9.19 11.29 -10.86
CA GLY A 191 9.65 9.97 -10.47
C GLY A 191 10.20 9.06 -11.56
N PHE A 192 10.00 9.40 -12.84
CA PHE A 192 10.41 8.55 -13.96
C PHE A 192 11.22 9.33 -15.00
N LYS A 193 11.96 10.34 -14.54
CA LYS A 193 12.86 11.15 -15.35
C LYS A 193 14.05 10.34 -15.86
#